data_AF-A0AAW5ASE5-F1
#
_entry.id   AF-A0AAW5ASE5-F1
#
_cell.length_a   1.000
_cell.length_b   1.000
_cell.length_c   1.000
_cell.angle_alpha   90.00
_cell.angle_beta   90.00
_cell.angle_gamma   90.00
#
_symmetry.space_group_name_H-M   'P 1'
#
loop_
_entity.id
_entity.type
_entity.pdbx_description
1 polymer ?
#
loop_
_entity_poly.entity_id
_entity_poly.type
_entity_poly.pdbx_seq_one_letter_code
_entity_poly.pdbx_strand_id
1 'polypeptide(L)' 'MTIRILCTLYQANSAKEAAEYAASLANRPDYARLCLLQTAGGAWTVCLTARPD' A
#
# COMPACT_ATOMS: atom_id res chain seq x y z
N MET A 1 -3.41 -4.97 16.47
CA MET A 1 -3.78 -3.83 15.60
C MET A 1 -4.22 -4.41 14.26
N THR A 2 -5.46 -4.17 13.86
CA THR A 2 -6.03 -4.73 12.62
C THR A 2 -5.94 -3.70 11.51
N ILE A 3 -5.22 -3.99 10.44
CA ILE A 3 -5.14 -3.12 9.26
C ILE A 3 -6.30 -3.52 8.33
N ARG A 4 -7.23 -2.59 8.09
CA ARG A 4 -8.33 -2.80 7.14
C ARG A 4 -7.88 -2.36 5.75
N ILE A 5 -7.62 -3.33 4.89
CA ILE A 5 -7.29 -3.09 3.48
C ILE A 5 -8.59 -2.78 2.73
N LEU A 6 -8.67 -1.61 2.11
CA LEU A 6 -9.79 -1.20 1.26
C LEU A 6 -9.62 -1.75 -0.15
N CYS A 7 -8.43 -1.61 -0.72
CA CYS A 7 -8.10 -2.18 -2.02
C CYS A 7 -6.59 -2.42 -2.18
N THR A 8 -6.25 -3.40 -3.00
CA THR A 8 -4.90 -3.63 -3.50
C THR A 8 -4.75 -2.93 -4.84
N LEU A 9 -3.76 -2.05 -4.96
CA LEU A 9 -3.52 -1.28 -6.19
C LEU A 9 -2.50 -1.96 -7.09
N TYR A 10 -1.44 -2.53 -6.50
CA TYR A 10 -0.32 -3.07 -7.26
C TYR A 10 0.47 -4.10 -6.45
N GLN A 11 1.02 -5.10 -7.14
CA GLN A 11 1.96 -6.07 -6.58
C GLN A 11 3.32 -5.89 -7.23
N ALA A 12 4.35 -5.80 -6.40
CA ALA A 12 5.73 -5.56 -6.80
C ALA A 12 6.61 -6.71 -6.29
N ASN A 13 7.65 -7.02 -7.05
CA ASN A 13 8.64 -8.03 -6.67
C ASN A 13 9.71 -7.47 -5.73
N SER A 14 9.79 -6.14 -5.60
CA SER A 14 10.75 -5.48 -4.72
C SER A 14 10.14 -4.28 -3.99
N ALA A 15 10.74 -3.92 -2.86
CA ALA A 15 10.37 -2.71 -2.11
C ALA A 15 10.55 -1.44 -2.94
N LYS A 16 11.59 -1.40 -3.78
CA LYS A 16 11.91 -0.27 -4.65
C LYS A 16 10.80 -0.04 -5.68
N GLU A 17 10.39 -1.09 -6.38
CA GLU A 17 9.32 -1.05 -7.38
C GLU A 17 7.98 -0.64 -6.74
N ALA A 18 7.67 -1.18 -5.55
CA ALA A 18 6.48 -0.75 -4.79
C ALA A 18 6.52 0.74 -4.44
N ALA A 19 7.68 1.26 -4.02
CA ALA A 19 7.86 2.66 -3.66
C ALA A 19 7.77 3.59 -4.87
N GLU A 20 8.36 3.21 -6.00
CA GLU A 20 8.28 3.95 -7.26
C GLU A 20 6.82 4.04 -7.75
N TYR A 21 6.09 2.92 -7.72
CA TYR A 21 4.67 2.92 -8.04
C TYR A 21 3.87 3.81 -7.08
N ALA A 22 4.08 3.67 -5.77
CA ALA A 22 3.40 4.48 -4.75
C ALA A 22 3.66 5.98 -4.92
N ALA A 23 4.89 6.37 -5.28
CA ALA A 23 5.26 7.77 -5.52
C ALA A 23 4.59 8.37 -6.77
N SER A 24 4.22 7.54 -7.75
CA SER A 24 3.46 7.98 -8.93
C SER A 24 1.99 8.29 -8.65
N LEU A 25 1.45 7.83 -7.51
CA LEU A 25 0.06 8.04 -7.15
C LEU A 25 -0.15 9.39 -6.48
N ALA A 26 -1.22 10.09 -6.85
CA ALA A 26 -1.68 11.27 -6.12
C ALA A 26 -2.27 10.86 -4.76
N ASN A 27 -1.44 10.80 -3.72
CA ASN A 27 -1.87 10.41 -2.39
C ASN A 27 -2.67 11.55 -1.73
N ARG A 28 -3.97 11.30 -1.44
CA ARG A 28 -4.83 12.21 -0.67
C ARG A 28 -5.11 11.60 0.70
N PRO A 29 -4.35 11.99 1.74
CA PRO A 29 -4.42 11.35 3.06
C PRO A 29 -5.75 11.58 3.79
N ASP A 30 -6.59 12.49 3.30
CA ASP A 30 -7.91 12.79 3.87
C ASP A 30 -8.92 11.64 3.69
N TYR A 31 -8.74 10.80 2.67
CA TYR A 31 -9.71 9.75 2.31
C TYR A 31 -9.22 8.34 2.68
N ALA A 32 -7.93 8.06 2.52
CA ALA A 32 -7.33 6.76 2.81
C ALA A 32 -5.82 6.91 3.04
N ARG A 33 -5.21 5.89 3.66
CA ARG A 33 -3.76 5.81 3.79
C ARG A 33 -3.19 4.84 2.76
N LEU A 34 -2.22 5.32 1.99
CA LEU A 34 -1.41 4.47 1.13
C LEU A 34 -0.41 3.69 2.00
N CYS A 35 -0.38 2.37 1.83
CA CYS A 35 0.50 1.49 2.59
C CYS A 35 1.26 0.54 1.65
N LEU A 36 2.50 0.25 2.03
CA LEU A 36 3.31 -0.81 1.44
C LEU A 36 3.35 -1.97 2.43
N LEU A 37 2.89 -3.14 2.00
CA LEU A 37 2.88 -4.36 2.79
C LEU A 37 3.79 -5.40 2.15
N GLN A 38 4.70 -5.98 2.93
CA GLN A 38 5.45 -7.15 2.49
C GLN A 38 4.69 -8.40 2.89
N THR A 39 4.45 -9.28 1.92
CA THR A 39 3.85 -10.59 2.15
C THR A 39 4.88 -11.57 2.70
N ALA A 40 4.42 -12.67 3.32
CA ALA A 40 5.31 -13.72 3.81
C ALA A 40 6.16 -14.37 2.70
N GLY A 41 5.71 -14.31 1.43
CA GLY A 41 6.46 -14.75 0.26
C GLY A 41 7.50 -13.75 -0.25
N GLY A 42 7.70 -12.61 0.43
CA GLY A 42 8.69 -11.59 0.07
C GLY A 42 8.21 -10.57 -0.95
N ALA A 43 7.10 -10.83 -1.65
CA ALA A 43 6.46 -9.88 -2.56
C ALA A 43 5.91 -8.67 -1.79
N TRP A 44 5.92 -7.51 -2.45
CA TRP A 44 5.42 -6.25 -1.92
C TRP A 44 4.07 -5.92 -2.54
N THR A 45 3.19 -5.30 -1.76
CA THR A 45 1.87 -4.88 -2.20
C THR A 45 1.65 -3.43 -1.82
N VAL A 46 1.22 -2.62 -2.80
CA VAL A 46 0.76 -1.26 -2.58
C VAL A 46 -0.76 -1.30 -2.43
N CYS A 47 -1.27 -0.82 -1.30
CA CYS A 47 -2.69 -0.89 -0.98
C CYS A 47 -3.19 0.39 -0.31
N LEU A 48 -4.49 0.64 -0.42
CA LEU A 48 -5.18 1.64 0.39
C LEU A 48 -5.75 0.98 1.64
N THR A 49 -5.57 1.64 2.77
CA THR A 49 -6.10 1.21 4.06
C THR A 49 -7.04 2.26 4.64
N ALA A 50 -8.02 1.80 5.39
CA ALA A 50 -8.89 2.70 6.14
C ALA A 50 -8.08 3.47 7.18
N ARG A 51 -8.46 4.73 7.43
CA ARG A 51 -7.91 5.50 8.55
C ARG A 51 -8.30 4.78 9.86
N PRO A 52 -7.35 4.53 10.79
CA PRO A 52 -7.72 4.08 12.13
C PRO A 52 -8.50 5.21 12.81
N ASP A 53 -9.67 4.87 13.35
CA ASP A 53 -10.49 5.75 14.19
C ASP A 53 -9.73 6.18 15.46
#